data_AF-A0A1Z8MVQ5-F1
#
_entry.id   AF-A0A1Z8MVQ5-F1
#
_cell.length_a   1.000
_cell.length_b   1.000
_cell.length_c   1.000
_cell.angle_alpha   90.00
_cell.angle_beta   90.00
_cell.angle_gamma   90.00
#
_symmetry.space_group_name_H-M   'P 1'
#
loop_
_entity.id
_entity.type
_entity.pdbx_description
1 polymer ?
#
loop_
_entity_poly.entity_id
_entity_poly.type
_entity_poly.pdbx_seq_one_letter_code
_entity_poly.pdbx_strand_id
1 'polypeptide(L)'
;DPEIRRGLLGRIASSLGDRYSEKIVGDTPRERMEALGRVFTEKDIPCSVQGDASLPVLSVHACPYPELAENDRAVCAMEKHLFSGLLQTDLQLTSCRLDGGAGGCTFETR
;
A
#
# COMPACT_ATOMS: atom_id res chain seq x y z
N ASP A 1 6.80 22.18 -9.45
CA ASP A 1 5.51 22.59 -8.87
C ASP A 1 4.93 21.44 -8.04
N PRO A 2 4.69 21.63 -6.73
CA PRO A 2 4.12 20.61 -5.85
C PRO A 2 2.71 20.14 -6.25
N GLU A 3 1.90 21.00 -6.88
CA GLU A 3 0.52 20.67 -7.26
C GLU A 3 0.48 19.76 -8.49
N ILE A 4 1.34 20.04 -9.47
CA ILE A 4 1.52 19.20 -10.66
C ILE A 4 1.98 17.79 -10.24
N ARG A 5 2.93 17.70 -9.31
CA ARG A 5 3.44 16.42 -8.81
C ARG A 5 2.35 15.62 -8.09
N ARG A 6 1.59 16.26 -7.20
CA ARG A 6 0.46 15.63 -6.49
C ARG A 6 -0.60 15.11 -7.47
N GLY A 7 -0.93 15.91 -8.49
CA GLY A 7 -1.87 15.50 -9.55
C GLY A 7 -1.37 14.31 -10.38
N LEU A 8 -0.07 14.27 -10.69
CA LEU A 8 0.57 13.16 -11.40
C LEU A 8 0.54 11.87 -10.56
N LEU A 9 0.95 11.96 -9.29
CA LEU A 9 0.91 10.84 -8.35
C LEU A 9 -0.50 10.26 -8.22
N GLY A 10 -1.52 11.10 -8.08
CA GLY A 10 -2.92 10.65 -8.06
C GLY A 10 -3.31 9.85 -9.31
N ARG A 11 -2.94 10.31 -10.50
CA ARG A 11 -3.22 9.59 -11.76
C ARG A 11 -2.47 8.27 -11.87
N ILE A 12 -1.21 8.24 -11.43
CA ILE A 12 -0.41 7.01 -11.38
C ILE A 12 -1.07 6.00 -10.45
N ALA A 13 -1.51 6.44 -9.26
CA ALA A 13 -2.23 5.58 -8.33
C ALA A 13 -3.52 5.02 -8.94
N SER A 14 -4.36 5.85 -9.56
CA SER A 14 -5.56 5.37 -10.24
C SER A 14 -5.24 4.33 -11.32
N SER A 15 -4.24 4.60 -12.17
CA SER A 15 -3.82 3.65 -13.21
C SER A 15 -3.27 2.34 -12.65
N LEU A 16 -2.52 2.38 -11.54
CA LEU A 16 -2.07 1.18 -10.83
C LEU A 16 -3.25 0.44 -10.22
N GLY A 17 -4.23 1.16 -9.67
CA GLY A 17 -5.48 0.62 -9.14
C GLY A 17 -6.23 -0.18 -10.19
N ASP A 18 -6.48 0.44 -11.35
CA ASP A 18 -7.17 -0.22 -12.47
C ASP A 18 -6.41 -1.45 -12.98
N ARG A 19 -5.07 -1.37 -13.03
CA ARG A 19 -4.23 -2.47 -13.49
C ARG A 19 -4.23 -3.67 -12.56
N TYR A 20 -4.32 -3.46 -11.25
CA TYR A 20 -4.22 -4.52 -10.26
C TYR A 20 -5.56 -4.95 -9.69
N SER A 21 -6.64 -4.20 -9.89
CA SER A 21 -7.98 -4.50 -9.35
C SER A 21 -8.42 -5.94 -9.65
N GLU A 22 -8.20 -6.42 -10.88
CA GLU A 22 -8.54 -7.79 -11.30
C GLU A 22 -7.73 -8.88 -10.59
N LYS A 23 -6.53 -8.55 -10.08
CA LYS A 23 -5.69 -9.48 -9.31
C LYS A 23 -6.03 -9.50 -7.83
N ILE A 24 -6.72 -8.48 -7.32
CA ILE A 24 -7.08 -8.36 -5.90
C ILE A 24 -8.47 -8.95 -5.68
N VAL A 25 -8.52 -10.29 -5.57
CA VAL A 25 -9.76 -11.05 -5.35
C VAL A 25 -9.79 -11.60 -3.94
N GLY A 26 -10.92 -11.45 -3.25
CA GLY A 26 -11.18 -11.98 -1.91
C GLY A 26 -12.48 -11.42 -1.32
N ASP A 27 -13.17 -12.25 -0.54
CA ASP A 27 -14.45 -11.89 0.09
C ASP A 27 -14.22 -11.06 1.35
N THR A 28 -13.11 -11.31 2.05
CA THR A 28 -12.70 -10.61 3.26
C THR A 28 -11.56 -9.60 3.02
N PRO A 29 -11.42 -8.56 3.88
CA PRO A 29 -10.26 -7.66 3.83
C PRO A 29 -8.93 -8.41 3.92
N ARG A 30 -8.86 -9.47 4.73
CA ARG A 30 -7.67 -10.32 4.88
C ARG A 30 -7.29 -11.01 3.58
N GLU A 31 -8.24 -11.65 2.90
CA GLU A 31 -7.98 -12.33 1.61
C GLU A 31 -7.53 -11.33 0.54
N ARG A 32 -8.13 -10.13 0.50
CA ARG A 32 -7.70 -9.06 -0.40
C ARG A 32 -6.29 -8.56 -0.06
N MET A 33 -5.96 -8.41 1.23
CA MET A 33 -4.59 -8.08 1.67
C MET A 33 -3.59 -9.17 1.28
N GLU A 34 -3.95 -10.44 1.38
CA GLU A 34 -3.10 -11.56 0.95
C GLU A 34 -2.91 -11.56 -0.57
N ALA A 35 -3.97 -11.27 -1.34
CA ALA A 35 -3.89 -11.10 -2.79
C ALA A 35 -2.96 -9.93 -3.16
N LEU A 36 -3.07 -8.80 -2.47
CA LEU A 36 -2.16 -7.66 -2.64
C LEU A 36 -0.72 -8.03 -2.29
N GLY A 37 -0.51 -8.73 -1.17
CA GLY A 37 0.80 -9.22 -0.77
C GLY A 37 1.45 -10.13 -1.81
N ARG A 38 0.67 -10.98 -2.49
CA ARG A 38 1.15 -11.79 -3.62
C ARG A 38 1.65 -10.93 -4.78
N VAL A 39 0.92 -9.87 -5.14
CA VAL A 39 1.35 -8.93 -6.20
C VAL A 39 2.67 -8.24 -5.85
N PHE A 40 2.90 -7.92 -4.57
CA PHE A 40 4.16 -7.36 -4.10
C PHE A 40 5.31 -8.38 -4.17
N THR A 41 5.06 -9.60 -3.70
CA THR A 41 6.06 -10.68 -3.76
C THR A 41 6.41 -11.07 -5.20
N GLU A 42 5.46 -11.04 -6.15
CA GLU A 42 5.71 -11.20 -7.59
C GLU A 42 6.68 -10.16 -8.17
N LYS A 43 6.90 -9.05 -7.45
CA LYS A 43 7.79 -7.94 -7.82
C LYS A 43 9.04 -7.88 -6.95
N ASP A 44 9.35 -8.98 -6.25
CA ASP A 44 10.48 -9.08 -5.33
C ASP A 44 10.42 -8.07 -4.17
N ILE A 45 9.22 -7.61 -3.80
CA ILE A 45 9.00 -6.74 -2.65
C ILE A 45 8.44 -7.60 -1.50
N PRO A 46 9.21 -7.85 -0.42
CA PRO A 46 8.75 -8.74 0.64
C PRO A 46 7.56 -8.14 1.38
N CYS A 47 6.49 -8.93 1.49
CA CYS A 47 5.23 -8.51 2.09
C CYS A 47 4.65 -9.64 2.95
N SER A 48 3.99 -9.32 4.06
CA SER A 48 3.30 -10.30 4.90
C SER A 48 1.99 -9.75 5.44
N VAL A 49 1.00 -10.62 5.62
CA VAL A 49 -0.26 -10.30 6.29
C VAL A 49 -0.30 -11.05 7.61
N GLN A 50 -0.50 -10.33 8.72
CA GLN A 50 -0.55 -10.87 10.08
C GLN A 50 -1.84 -10.41 10.78
N GLY A 51 -2.06 -10.87 12.01
CA GLY A 51 -3.25 -10.51 12.81
C GLY A 51 -4.46 -11.41 12.55
N ASP A 52 -5.53 -11.13 13.28
CA ASP A 52 -6.78 -11.88 13.22
C ASP A 52 -7.61 -11.52 11.98
N ALA A 53 -8.58 -12.38 11.64
CA ALA A 53 -9.45 -12.16 10.48
C ALA A 53 -10.22 -10.83 10.52
N SER A 54 -10.52 -10.32 11.72
CA SER A 54 -11.23 -9.06 11.92
C SER A 54 -10.33 -7.83 11.89
N LEU A 55 -9.02 -7.98 12.09
CA LEU A 55 -8.07 -6.87 12.14
C LEU A 55 -6.73 -7.27 11.50
N PRO A 56 -6.73 -7.57 10.18
CA PRO A 56 -5.50 -7.95 9.49
C PRO A 56 -4.56 -6.75 9.34
N VAL A 57 -3.26 -7.04 9.48
CA VAL A 57 -2.17 -6.09 9.33
C VAL A 57 -1.34 -6.46 8.11
N LEU A 58 -1.31 -5.58 7.12
CA LEU A 58 -0.45 -5.69 5.94
C LEU A 58 0.90 -5.03 6.23
N SER A 59 1.99 -5.80 6.20
CA SER A 59 3.36 -5.30 6.34
C SER A 59 4.10 -5.39 5.02
N VAL A 60 4.51 -4.25 4.49
CA VAL A 60 5.38 -4.13 3.31
C VAL A 60 6.79 -3.85 3.81
N HIS A 61 7.68 -4.85 3.75
CA HIS A 61 8.99 -4.82 4.42
C HIS A 61 10.06 -4.02 3.67
N ALA A 62 9.80 -3.70 2.40
CA ALA A 62 10.65 -2.82 1.61
C ALA A 62 9.77 -1.85 0.81
N CYS A 63 10.00 -0.55 0.96
CA CYS A 63 9.28 0.42 0.16
C CYS A 63 9.64 0.25 -1.32
N PRO A 64 8.65 0.14 -2.23
CA PRO A 64 8.90 0.00 -3.67
C PRO A 64 9.56 1.21 -4.32
N TYR A 65 9.58 2.37 -3.66
CA TYR A 65 10.09 3.63 -4.19
C TYR A 65 10.80 4.46 -3.10
N PRO A 66 11.88 3.94 -2.50
CA PRO A 66 12.49 4.52 -1.31
C PRO A 66 12.99 5.95 -1.54
N GLU A 67 13.62 6.21 -2.68
CA GLU A 67 14.10 7.55 -3.06
C GLU A 67 12.96 8.55 -3.21
N LEU A 68 11.84 8.13 -3.81
CA LEU A 68 10.69 9.00 -4.01
C LEU A 68 9.99 9.31 -2.68
N ALA A 69 9.89 8.31 -1.78
CA ALA A 69 9.33 8.50 -0.45
C ALA A 69 10.17 9.46 0.41
N GLU A 70 11.50 9.39 0.33
CA GLU A 70 12.42 10.32 1.03
C GLU A 70 12.27 11.76 0.55
N ASN A 71 12.05 11.94 -0.75
CA ASN A 71 11.90 13.26 -1.35
C ASN A 71 10.49 13.84 -1.20
N ASP A 72 9.47 12.99 -1.07
CA ASP A 72 8.06 13.42 -1.04
C ASP A 72 7.15 12.46 -0.26
N ARG A 73 6.76 12.88 0.96
CA ARG A 73 5.82 12.13 1.80
C ARG A 73 4.43 11.95 1.17
N ALA A 74 4.06 12.73 0.16
CA ALA A 74 2.79 12.57 -0.54
C ALA A 74 2.67 11.19 -1.22
N VAL A 75 3.80 10.53 -1.49
CA VAL A 75 3.84 9.21 -2.14
C VAL A 75 3.36 8.12 -1.17
N CYS A 76 3.70 8.21 0.11
CA CYS A 76 3.17 7.31 1.13
C CYS A 76 1.66 7.51 1.32
N ALA A 77 1.17 8.75 1.25
CA ALA A 77 -0.26 9.04 1.32
C ALA A 77 -1.03 8.50 0.10
N MET A 78 -0.43 8.64 -1.08
CA MET A 78 -0.91 8.05 -2.33
C MET A 78 -1.00 6.52 -2.24
N GLU A 79 0.02 5.86 -1.68
CA GLU A 79 0.01 4.40 -1.46
C GLU A 79 -1.16 3.96 -0.59
N LYS A 80 -1.36 4.64 0.54
CA LYS A 80 -2.48 4.36 1.44
C LYS A 80 -3.81 4.43 0.69
N HIS A 81 -4.00 5.47 -0.14
CA HIS A 81 -5.21 5.64 -0.95
C HIS A 81 -5.37 4.52 -1.98
N LEU A 82 -4.30 4.18 -2.70
CA LEU A 82 -4.29 3.08 -3.65
C LEU A 82 -4.70 1.76 -2.99
N PHE A 83 -4.09 1.41 -1.87
CA PHE A 83 -4.40 0.17 -1.17
C PHE A 83 -5.83 0.19 -0.61
N SER A 84 -6.29 1.31 -0.07
CA SER A 84 -7.67 1.42 0.43
C SER A 84 -8.70 1.21 -0.69
N GLY A 85 -8.41 1.71 -1.90
CA GLY A 85 -9.23 1.48 -3.09
C GLY A 85 -9.20 0.02 -3.55
N LEU A 86 -8.01 -0.57 -3.66
CA LEU A 86 -7.84 -1.98 -4.09
C LEU A 86 -8.47 -2.98 -3.11
N LEU A 87 -8.36 -2.72 -1.80
CA LEU A 87 -8.92 -3.56 -0.76
C LEU A 87 -10.38 -3.22 -0.42
N GLN A 88 -10.92 -2.16 -1.04
CA GLN A 88 -12.27 -1.64 -0.78
C GLN A 88 -12.55 -1.44 0.71
N THR A 89 -11.53 -1.01 1.46
CA THR A 89 -11.54 -0.87 2.92
C THR A 89 -10.65 0.31 3.29
N ASP A 90 -11.06 1.20 4.20
CA ASP A 90 -10.18 2.28 4.66
C ASP A 90 -9.02 1.69 5.47
N LEU A 91 -7.80 1.99 5.05
CA LEU A 91 -6.60 1.57 5.74
C LEU A 91 -5.98 2.73 6.50
N GLN A 92 -5.43 2.47 7.67
CA GLN A 92 -4.53 3.37 8.37
C GLN A 92 -3.08 2.91 8.15
N LEU A 93 -2.20 3.85 7.77
CA LEU A 93 -0.75 3.63 7.82
C LEU A 93 -0.30 3.77 9.28
N THR A 94 0.05 2.66 9.93
CA THR A 94 0.40 2.61 11.36
C THR A 94 1.89 2.73 11.62
N SER A 95 2.73 2.34 10.65
CA SER A 95 4.17 2.55 10.68
C SER A 95 4.68 2.88 9.28
N CYS A 96 5.70 3.73 9.19
CA CYS A 96 6.33 4.13 7.94
C CYS A 96 7.85 4.17 8.10
N ARG A 97 8.58 3.75 7.05
CA ARG A 97 10.04 3.83 7.01
C ARG A 97 10.59 5.23 7.28
N LEU A 98 9.83 6.27 6.91
CA LEU A 98 10.22 7.67 7.09
C LEU A 98 10.11 8.12 8.55
N ASP A 99 9.38 7.39 9.38
CA ASP A 99 9.17 7.68 10.81
C ASP A 99 9.96 6.71 11.70
N GLY A 100 11.03 6.10 11.16
CA GLY A 100 11.87 5.13 11.88
C GLY A 100 11.37 3.68 11.81
N GLY A 101 10.37 3.38 10.97
CA GLY A 101 10.00 2.00 10.64
C GLY A 101 11.19 1.24 10.06
N ALA A 102 11.38 -0.02 10.47
CA ALA A 102 12.54 -0.86 10.15
C ALA A 102 12.66 -1.25 8.65
N GLY A 103 12.72 -0.26 7.76
CA GLY A 103 12.78 -0.42 6.30
C GLY A 103 11.43 -0.51 5.59
N GLY A 104 10.32 -0.66 6.32
CA GLY A 104 9.00 -0.96 5.77
C GLY A 104 7.85 -0.08 6.26
N CYS A 105 6.64 -0.41 5.81
CA CYS A 105 5.37 0.23 6.15
C CYS A 105 4.35 -0.81 6.62
N THR A 106 3.51 -0.47 7.60
CA THR A 106 2.40 -1.32 8.06
C THR A 106 1.06 -0.62 7.89
N PHE A 107 0.07 -1.38 7.43
CA PHE A 107 -1.28 -0.90 7.15
C PHE A 107 -2.31 -1.78 7.86
N GLU A 108 -3.30 -1.14 8.48
CA GLU A 108 -4.34 -1.81 9.26
C GLU A 108 -5.71 -1.32 8.81
N THR A 109 -6.73 -2.17 8.89
CA THR A 109 -8.12 -1.74 8.62
C THR A 109 -8.61 -0.79 9.71
N ARG A 110 -9.34 0.26 9.31
CA ARG A 110 -9.94 1.22 10.24
C ARG A 110 -11.36 0.82 10.68
#